data_AF-A0A0G0FR96-F1
#
_entry.id   AF-A0A0G0FR96-F1
#
_cell.length_a   1.000
_cell.length_b   1.000
_cell.length_c   1.000
_cell.angle_alpha   90.00
_cell.angle_beta   90.00
_cell.angle_gamma   90.00
#
_symmetry.space_group_name_H-M   'P 1'
#
loop_
_entity.id
_entity.type
_entity.pdbx_description
1 polymer ?
#
loop_
_entity_poly.entity_id
_entity_poly.type
_entity_poly.pdbx_seq_one_letter_code
_entity_poly.pdbx_strand_id
1 'polypeptide(L)'
;MPKKYTFVLILSLSFYFYNLAATSILAADIPSFPSCVNPQGTVKANYTDGTHGIAGSNSTFQGSDAVYTLSENTLMQCFCAADGSGIQTNWWNVSSLSQNEIDLLVNSGWTYIPNGALWGLDNAPYLTQNSNFSCKSSSTTNSSSGGSTDQVAGISFDAGQVLGLASTGNLQSILSLFTLGVLSFVLGSKLSKPKKRNAKKSR
;
A
#
# COMPACT_ATOMS: atom_id res chain seq x y z
N MET A 1 15.94 -35.52 30.75
CA MET A 1 15.47 -34.16 31.13
C MET A 1 14.80 -34.24 32.49
N PRO A 2 15.01 -33.29 33.41
CA PRO A 2 14.26 -33.27 34.65
C PRO A 2 12.80 -32.90 34.32
N LYS A 3 11.83 -33.76 34.68
CA LYS A 3 10.40 -33.61 34.36
C LYS A 3 9.83 -32.22 34.66
N LYS A 4 10.42 -31.51 35.64
CA LYS A 4 10.03 -30.16 36.08
C LYS A 4 10.25 -29.08 35.00
N TYR A 5 11.30 -29.17 34.19
CA TYR A 5 11.58 -28.15 33.17
C TYR A 5 10.78 -28.35 31.89
N THR A 6 10.44 -29.61 31.56
CA THR A 6 9.58 -29.93 30.41
C THR A 6 8.16 -29.39 30.62
N PHE A 7 7.63 -29.47 31.84
CA PHE A 7 6.29 -28.96 32.18
C PHE A 7 6.20 -27.44 32.04
N VAL A 8 7.20 -26.69 32.54
CA VAL A 8 7.24 -25.23 32.45
C VAL A 8 7.31 -24.75 31.00
N LEU A 9 8.08 -25.45 30.16
CA LEU A 9 8.25 -25.10 28.75
C LEU A 9 6.96 -25.34 27.95
N ILE A 10 6.24 -26.44 28.22
CA ILE A 10 4.94 -26.72 27.62
C ILE A 10 3.91 -25.66 28.04
N LEU A 11 3.86 -25.31 29.32
CA LEU A 11 2.91 -24.31 29.82
C LEU A 11 3.16 -22.91 29.22
N SER A 12 4.43 -22.51 29.07
CA SER A 12 4.78 -21.24 28.42
C SER A 12 4.44 -21.23 26.93
N LEU A 13 4.63 -22.36 26.24
CA LEU A 13 4.27 -22.49 24.83
C LEU A 13 2.76 -22.44 24.65
N SER A 14 1.99 -23.16 25.47
CA SER A 14 0.54 -23.18 25.43
C SER A 14 -0.07 -21.81 25.76
N PHE A 15 0.50 -21.07 26.72
CA PHE A 15 0.07 -19.71 27.01
C PHE A 15 0.39 -18.75 25.85
N TYR A 16 1.53 -18.93 25.18
CA TYR A 16 1.90 -18.16 24.00
C TYR A 16 0.95 -18.44 22.82
N PHE A 17 0.63 -19.71 22.54
CA PHE A 17 -0.34 -20.10 21.50
C PHE A 17 -1.76 -19.63 21.78
N TYR A 18 -2.17 -19.54 23.06
CA TYR A 18 -3.49 -19.00 23.44
C TYR A 18 -3.61 -17.49 23.16
N ASN A 19 -2.52 -16.73 23.30
CA ASN A 19 -2.48 -15.30 22.95
C ASN A 19 -2.27 -15.06 21.45
N LEU A 20 -1.96 -16.10 20.67
CA LEU A 20 -1.86 -16.07 19.21
C LEU A 20 -3.20 -16.35 18.52
N ALA A 21 -4.33 -16.18 19.21
CA ALA A 21 -5.64 -16.13 18.57
C ALA A 21 -5.65 -15.01 17.53
N ALA A 22 -5.22 -15.36 16.32
CA ALA A 22 -5.06 -14.45 15.21
C ALA A 22 -6.44 -13.96 14.83
N THR A 23 -6.67 -12.66 15.00
CA THR A 23 -7.76 -12.01 14.29
C THR A 23 -7.40 -12.01 12.82
N SER A 24 -8.25 -12.60 11.98
CA SER A 24 -8.13 -12.48 10.54
C SER A 24 -8.23 -11.01 10.18
N ILE A 25 -7.12 -10.39 9.78
CA ILE A 25 -7.16 -9.08 9.14
C ILE A 25 -7.73 -9.34 7.75
N LEU A 26 -9.00 -9.02 7.54
CA LEU A 26 -9.55 -8.92 6.20
C LEU A 26 -8.91 -7.68 5.57
N ALA A 27 -7.97 -7.89 4.66
CA ALA A 27 -7.47 -6.81 3.81
C ALA A 27 -8.57 -6.49 2.80
N ALA A 28 -8.94 -5.22 2.68
CA ALA A 28 -9.87 -4.79 1.65
C ALA A 28 -9.27 -5.08 0.26
N ASP A 29 -10.07 -5.64 -0.66
CA ASP A 29 -9.64 -5.87 -2.03
C ASP A 29 -9.65 -4.54 -2.79
N ILE A 30 -8.44 -4.03 -3.07
CA ILE A 30 -8.28 -2.72 -3.71
C ILE A 30 -8.54 -2.87 -5.21
N PRO A 31 -9.50 -2.11 -5.79
CA PRO A 31 -9.76 -2.19 -7.21
C PRO A 31 -8.57 -1.72 -8.04
N SER A 32 -8.38 -2.32 -9.21
CA SER A 32 -7.36 -1.90 -10.16
C SER A 32 -7.82 -0.67 -10.95
N PHE A 33 -6.95 0.34 -11.05
CA PHE A 33 -7.20 1.54 -11.85
C PHE A 33 -6.31 1.54 -13.11
N PRO A 34 -6.85 1.86 -14.30
CA PRO A 34 -6.04 2.14 -15.49
C PRO A 34 -5.26 3.45 -15.32
N SER A 35 -4.40 3.77 -16.29
CA SER A 35 -3.63 5.01 -16.27
C SER A 35 -4.30 6.12 -17.09
N CYS A 36 -4.23 7.36 -16.62
CA CYS A 36 -4.62 8.55 -17.38
C CYS A 36 -3.80 8.78 -18.66
N VAL A 37 -2.65 8.11 -18.83
CA VAL A 37 -1.91 8.10 -20.12
C VAL A 37 -2.69 7.34 -21.20
N ASN A 38 -3.46 6.33 -20.80
CA ASN A 38 -4.33 5.55 -21.69
C ASN A 38 -5.67 5.28 -20.98
N PRO A 39 -6.52 6.31 -20.82
CA PRO A 39 -7.70 6.22 -19.98
C PRO A 39 -8.69 5.21 -20.54
N GLN A 40 -9.34 4.48 -19.65
CA GLN A 40 -10.40 3.51 -19.97
C GLN A 40 -11.72 3.93 -19.33
N GLY A 41 -12.81 3.29 -19.74
CA GLY A 41 -14.14 3.54 -19.20
C GLY A 41 -14.93 4.60 -19.98
N THR A 42 -16.06 5.00 -19.41
CA THR A 42 -17.00 5.93 -20.04
C THR A 42 -16.78 7.33 -19.48
N VAL A 43 -16.66 8.34 -20.35
CA VAL A 43 -16.51 9.74 -19.94
C VAL A 43 -17.77 10.18 -19.18
N LYS A 44 -17.60 10.57 -17.91
CA LYS A 44 -18.65 11.16 -17.06
C LYS A 44 -18.65 12.68 -17.17
N ALA A 45 -17.47 13.28 -17.22
CA ALA A 45 -17.28 14.72 -17.40
C ALA A 45 -15.98 14.99 -18.15
N ASN A 46 -15.96 16.07 -18.94
CA ASN A 46 -14.78 16.50 -19.68
C ASN A 46 -14.77 18.02 -19.78
N TYR A 47 -13.70 18.63 -19.29
CA TYR A 47 -13.46 20.06 -19.26
C TYR A 47 -12.15 20.34 -19.98
N THR A 48 -12.20 21.11 -21.05
CA THR A 48 -11.02 21.41 -21.88
C THR A 48 -10.10 22.44 -21.25
N ASP A 49 -10.61 23.25 -20.33
CA ASP A 49 -9.88 24.21 -19.49
C ASP A 49 -10.76 24.60 -18.30
N GLY A 50 -10.16 25.10 -17.22
CA GLY A 50 -10.86 25.48 -16.00
C GLY A 50 -10.00 25.42 -14.74
N THR A 51 -10.56 25.93 -13.66
CA THR A 51 -10.01 25.73 -12.31
C THR A 51 -10.62 24.47 -11.72
N HIS A 52 -9.77 23.50 -11.39
CA HIS A 52 -10.15 22.17 -10.91
C HIS A 52 -9.62 21.93 -9.50
N GLY A 53 -10.43 21.23 -8.70
CA GLY A 53 -10.02 20.68 -7.43
C GLY A 53 -9.48 19.27 -7.60
N ILE A 54 -8.51 18.90 -6.75
CA ILE A 54 -8.00 17.53 -6.62
C ILE A 54 -8.31 17.05 -5.21
N ALA A 55 -9.03 15.95 -5.07
CA ALA A 55 -9.38 15.41 -3.76
C ALA A 55 -8.12 15.03 -2.97
N GLY A 56 -8.12 15.35 -1.68
CA GLY A 56 -6.92 15.21 -0.84
C GLY A 56 -5.84 16.28 -1.06
N SER A 57 -6.11 17.31 -1.88
CA SER A 57 -5.27 18.50 -2.00
C SER A 57 -6.04 19.75 -1.60
N ASN A 58 -5.35 20.70 -0.94
CA ASN A 58 -5.88 22.03 -0.63
C ASN A 58 -5.55 23.06 -1.73
N SER A 59 -4.90 22.64 -2.81
CA SER A 59 -4.54 23.51 -3.93
C SER A 59 -5.62 23.48 -5.01
N THR A 60 -5.76 24.60 -5.71
CA THR A 60 -6.51 24.68 -6.96
C THR A 60 -5.56 24.58 -8.13
N PHE A 61 -6.00 23.89 -9.18
CA PHE A 61 -5.18 23.67 -10.36
C PHE A 61 -5.88 24.25 -11.59
N GLN A 62 -5.11 24.78 -12.53
CA GLN A 62 -5.64 25.34 -13.78
C GLN A 62 -5.22 24.47 -14.96
N GLY A 63 -6.18 24.06 -15.78
CA GLY A 63 -5.94 23.23 -16.94
C GLY A 63 -7.17 22.45 -17.36
N SER A 64 -6.97 21.39 -18.13
CA SER A 64 -8.04 20.48 -18.55
C SER A 64 -8.25 19.36 -17.52
N ASP A 65 -9.46 18.85 -17.42
CA ASP A 65 -9.81 17.75 -16.51
C ASP A 65 -10.86 16.83 -17.13
N ALA A 66 -10.67 15.53 -17.03
CA ALA A 66 -11.64 14.54 -17.49
C ALA A 66 -11.88 13.48 -16.42
N VAL A 67 -13.14 13.11 -16.23
CA VAL A 67 -13.57 12.09 -15.26
C VAL A 67 -14.17 10.90 -16.01
N TYR A 68 -13.65 9.71 -15.74
CA TYR A 68 -14.06 8.46 -16.34
C TYR A 68 -14.73 7.56 -15.30
N THR A 69 -15.89 7.03 -15.63
CA THR A 69 -16.51 5.93 -14.88
C THR A 69 -15.89 4.61 -15.34
N LEU A 70 -15.26 3.89 -14.41
CA LEU A 70 -14.60 2.61 -14.67
C LEU A 70 -15.52 1.44 -14.33
N SER A 71 -16.24 1.53 -13.21
CA SER A 71 -17.26 0.60 -12.76
C SER A 71 -18.33 1.35 -11.95
N GLU A 72 -19.29 0.62 -11.38
CA GLU A 72 -20.32 1.20 -10.50
C GLU A 72 -19.74 1.89 -9.26
N ASN A 73 -18.58 1.42 -8.77
CA ASN A 73 -17.96 1.91 -7.53
C ASN A 73 -16.66 2.64 -7.78
N THR A 74 -16.16 2.72 -9.01
CA THR A 74 -14.83 3.30 -9.27
C THR A 74 -14.85 4.31 -10.40
N LEU A 75 -14.17 5.43 -10.16
CA LEU A 75 -13.96 6.48 -11.13
C LEU A 75 -12.49 6.87 -11.16
N MET A 76 -12.07 7.51 -12.24
CA MET A 76 -10.74 8.06 -12.40
C MET A 76 -10.85 9.47 -12.95
N GLN A 77 -10.25 10.42 -12.24
CA GLN A 77 -10.09 11.80 -12.70
C GLN A 77 -8.68 11.95 -13.26
N CYS A 78 -8.57 12.57 -14.42
CA CYS A 78 -7.34 12.84 -15.14
C CYS A 78 -7.22 14.35 -15.35
N PHE A 79 -6.53 15.00 -14.42
CA PHE A 79 -6.20 16.40 -14.54
C PHE A 79 -4.91 16.59 -15.33
N CYS A 80 -4.87 17.62 -16.16
CA CYS A 80 -3.71 18.00 -16.96
C CYS A 80 -3.54 19.52 -16.97
N ALA A 81 -2.47 20.00 -16.34
CA ALA A 81 -2.12 21.41 -16.32
C ALA A 81 -1.58 21.91 -17.67
N ALA A 82 -1.50 23.23 -17.79
CA ALA A 82 -0.95 23.89 -18.98
C ALA A 82 0.51 23.47 -19.27
N ASP A 83 1.31 23.27 -18.21
CA ASP A 83 2.72 22.89 -18.27
C ASP A 83 2.97 21.41 -18.60
N GLY A 84 1.90 20.59 -18.72
CA GLY A 84 1.99 19.17 -19.02
C GLY A 84 2.12 18.27 -17.78
N SER A 85 2.16 18.84 -16.58
CA SER A 85 2.00 18.08 -15.34
C SER A 85 0.56 17.57 -15.21
N GLY A 86 0.42 16.28 -14.94
CA GLY A 86 -0.87 15.61 -14.79
C GLY A 86 -1.02 15.00 -13.41
N ILE A 87 -2.26 14.99 -12.91
CA ILE A 87 -2.62 14.32 -11.66
C ILE A 87 -3.77 13.36 -11.96
N GLN A 88 -3.55 12.09 -11.67
CA GLN A 88 -4.57 11.06 -11.69
C GLN A 88 -5.13 10.89 -10.27
N THR A 89 -6.44 11.11 -10.09
CA THR A 89 -7.15 10.80 -8.85
C THR A 89 -8.00 9.55 -9.06
N ASN A 90 -7.67 8.49 -8.35
CA ASN A 90 -8.48 7.28 -8.28
C ASN A 90 -9.58 7.47 -7.24
N TRP A 91 -10.83 7.26 -7.61
CA TRP A 91 -11.99 7.38 -6.74
C TRP A 91 -12.60 6.01 -6.52
N TRP A 92 -12.77 5.61 -5.26
CA TRP A 92 -13.42 4.36 -4.89
C TRP A 92 -14.57 4.63 -3.92
N ASN A 93 -15.79 4.28 -4.31
CA ASN A 93 -16.95 4.28 -3.44
C ASN A 93 -16.84 3.14 -2.43
N VAL A 94 -16.71 3.50 -1.15
CA VAL A 94 -16.43 2.57 -0.06
C VAL A 94 -17.65 2.28 0.83
N SER A 95 -18.86 2.52 0.32
CA SER A 95 -20.10 2.29 1.08
C SER A 95 -20.24 0.85 1.59
N SER A 96 -19.56 -0.11 0.96
CA SER A 96 -19.56 -1.53 1.36
C SER A 96 -18.43 -1.92 2.32
N LEU A 97 -17.46 -1.04 2.58
CA LEU A 97 -16.33 -1.33 3.46
C LEU A 97 -16.67 -1.01 4.92
N SER A 98 -16.07 -1.77 5.84
CA SER A 98 -16.12 -1.46 7.27
C SER A 98 -15.18 -0.30 7.63
N GLN A 99 -15.44 0.38 8.75
CA GLN A 99 -14.59 1.48 9.21
C GLN A 99 -13.14 1.03 9.43
N ASN A 100 -12.91 -0.19 9.93
CA ASN A 100 -11.57 -0.72 10.14
C ASN A 100 -10.78 -0.86 8.82
N GLU A 101 -11.45 -1.26 7.73
CA GLU A 101 -10.84 -1.37 6.41
C GLU A 101 -10.51 0.02 5.84
N ILE A 102 -11.43 0.97 6.00
CA ILE A 102 -11.22 2.37 5.62
C ILE A 102 -10.00 2.93 6.36
N ASP A 103 -9.89 2.71 7.67
CA ASP A 103 -8.77 3.20 8.48
C ASP A 103 -7.44 2.58 8.04
N LEU A 104 -7.41 1.30 7.70
CA LEU A 104 -6.22 0.64 7.13
C LEU A 104 -5.81 1.27 5.79
N LEU A 105 -6.77 1.54 4.91
CA LEU A 105 -6.51 2.15 3.62
C LEU A 105 -6.04 3.60 3.77
N VAL A 106 -6.64 4.37 4.68
CA VAL A 106 -6.19 5.73 4.98
C VAL A 106 -4.75 5.74 5.49
N ASN A 107 -4.40 4.81 6.39
CA ASN A 107 -3.03 4.64 6.87
C ASN A 107 -2.05 4.21 5.75
N SER A 108 -2.54 3.62 4.65
CA SER A 108 -1.74 3.28 3.47
C SER A 108 -1.63 4.41 2.43
N GLY A 109 -2.21 5.59 2.71
CA GLY A 109 -2.10 6.78 1.88
C GLY A 109 -3.35 7.13 1.06
N TRP A 110 -4.47 6.44 1.26
CA TRP A 110 -5.76 6.88 0.72
C TRP A 110 -6.32 8.05 1.53
N THR A 111 -7.06 8.94 0.87
CA THR A 111 -7.75 10.05 1.52
C THR A 111 -9.25 9.78 1.57
N TYR A 112 -9.82 9.83 2.78
CA TYR A 112 -11.25 9.65 2.99
C TYR A 112 -12.04 10.93 2.72
N ILE A 113 -13.04 10.80 1.85
CA ILE A 113 -14.00 11.84 1.50
C ILE A 113 -15.37 11.40 2.01
N PRO A 114 -15.93 12.08 3.03
CA PRO A 114 -17.17 11.63 3.67
C PRO A 114 -18.40 11.78 2.77
N ASN A 115 -18.36 12.67 1.78
CA ASN A 115 -19.47 12.93 0.88
C ASN A 115 -18.99 13.32 -0.53
N GLY A 116 -19.21 12.42 -1.50
CA GLY A 116 -18.91 12.64 -2.92
C GLY A 116 -19.78 13.69 -3.61
N ALA A 117 -20.92 14.09 -3.06
CA ALA A 117 -21.81 15.09 -3.68
C ALA A 117 -21.15 16.46 -3.83
N LEU A 118 -20.21 16.81 -2.95
CA LEU A 118 -19.40 18.03 -3.06
C LEU A 118 -18.45 18.03 -4.27
N TRP A 119 -18.24 16.85 -4.85
CA TRP A 119 -17.37 16.60 -6.01
C TRP A 119 -18.16 16.19 -7.26
N GLY A 120 -19.49 16.39 -7.26
CA GLY A 120 -20.35 16.00 -8.39
C GLY A 120 -20.52 14.49 -8.57
N LEU A 121 -20.24 13.71 -7.51
CA LEU A 121 -20.49 12.27 -7.43
C LEU A 121 -21.77 11.98 -6.63
N ASP A 122 -22.11 10.71 -6.49
CA ASP A 122 -23.23 10.31 -5.63
C ASP A 122 -22.95 10.66 -4.17
N ASN A 123 -24.02 10.88 -3.39
CA ASN A 123 -23.95 11.17 -1.96
C ASN A 123 -23.57 9.91 -1.16
N ALA A 124 -22.29 9.55 -1.25
CA ALA A 124 -21.69 8.36 -0.65
C ALA A 124 -20.25 8.68 -0.18
N PRO A 125 -19.69 7.86 0.74
CA PRO A 125 -18.29 7.97 1.12
C PRO A 125 -17.36 7.42 0.03
N TYR A 126 -16.24 8.11 -0.19
CA TYR A 126 -15.20 7.71 -1.14
C TYR A 126 -13.83 7.68 -0.49
N LEU A 127 -12.97 6.78 -0.97
CA LEU A 127 -11.53 6.89 -0.82
C LEU A 127 -10.92 7.41 -2.12
N THR A 128 -9.94 8.29 -1.98
CA THR A 128 -9.22 8.87 -3.10
C THR A 128 -7.72 8.66 -3.00
N GLN A 129 -7.05 8.41 -4.12
CA GLN A 129 -5.60 8.30 -4.16
C GLN A 129 -5.06 9.02 -5.39
N ASN A 130 -4.08 9.89 -5.16
CA ASN A 130 -3.47 10.72 -6.20
C ASN A 130 -2.15 10.12 -6.67
N SER A 131 -1.90 10.20 -7.97
CA SER A 131 -0.61 9.88 -8.57
C SER A 131 -0.28 10.90 -9.65
N ASN A 132 0.99 11.27 -9.77
CA ASN A 132 1.43 12.23 -10.78
C ASN A 132 1.78 11.49 -12.08
N PHE A 133 1.47 12.12 -13.21
CA PHE A 133 1.84 11.64 -14.53
C PHE A 133 2.16 12.81 -15.48
N SER A 134 2.70 12.52 -16.67
CA SER A 134 2.90 13.52 -17.71
C SER A 134 1.79 13.39 -18.74
N CYS A 135 0.89 14.38 -18.79
CA CYS A 135 -0.26 14.36 -19.70
C CYS A 135 0.06 14.93 -21.09
N LYS A 136 1.14 15.70 -21.19
CA LYS A 136 1.72 16.15 -22.45
C LYS A 136 3.15 15.67 -22.48
N SER A 137 3.55 15.05 -23.59
CA SER A 137 4.98 14.99 -23.89
C SER A 137 5.46 16.43 -23.99
N SER A 138 6.54 16.80 -23.28
CA SER A 138 7.14 18.12 -23.36
C SER A 138 7.70 18.33 -24.77
N SER A 139 6.81 18.60 -25.73
CA SER A 139 7.16 19.05 -27.06
C SER A 139 7.42 20.54 -26.96
N THR A 140 8.58 20.91 -26.44
CA THR A 140 9.22 22.14 -26.89
C THR A 140 9.59 21.94 -28.35
N THR A 141 8.60 22.02 -29.24
CA THR A 141 8.80 21.93 -30.68
C THR A 141 8.05 23.10 -31.29
N ASN A 142 8.81 24.16 -31.60
CA ASN A 142 8.44 25.10 -32.65
C ASN A 142 7.92 24.29 -33.84
N SER A 143 6.65 24.49 -34.19
CA SER A 143 6.00 23.82 -35.30
C SER A 143 6.78 24.05 -36.59
N SER A 144 7.55 23.04 -36.99
CA SER A 144 7.87 22.78 -38.39
C SER A 144 7.74 21.27 -38.60
N SER A 145 6.92 20.95 -39.58
CA SER A 145 6.41 19.64 -39.99
C SER A 145 7.47 18.57 -40.23
N GLY A 146 7.18 17.32 -39.84
CA GLY A 146 7.68 16.14 -40.53
C GLY A 146 7.92 14.90 -39.66
N GLY A 147 7.31 13.78 -40.07
CA GLY A 147 7.93 12.45 -39.97
C GLY A 147 7.61 11.58 -38.75
N SER A 148 6.98 10.46 -39.03
CA SER A 148 6.65 9.32 -38.16
C SER A 148 7.83 8.77 -37.36
N THR A 149 7.64 8.39 -36.08
CA THR A 149 8.08 7.09 -35.51
C THR A 149 7.49 6.87 -34.11
N ASP A 150 7.00 5.65 -33.86
CA ASP A 150 6.62 5.14 -32.54
C ASP A 150 7.74 5.35 -31.51
N GLN A 151 7.39 5.91 -30.35
CA GLN A 151 8.26 5.94 -29.18
C GLN A 151 7.51 5.40 -27.98
N VAL A 152 7.82 4.16 -27.63
CA VAL A 152 7.51 3.53 -26.34
C VAL A 152 8.24 4.31 -25.24
N ALA A 153 7.47 5.05 -24.43
CA ALA A 153 7.99 5.83 -23.31
C ALA A 153 8.54 4.88 -22.23
N GLY A 154 9.86 4.93 -22.04
CA GLY A 154 10.57 4.20 -21.02
C GLY A 154 10.21 4.70 -19.62
N ILE A 155 9.79 3.77 -18.77
CA ILE A 155 9.68 3.91 -17.32
C ILE A 155 11.06 4.11 -16.71
N SER A 156 11.36 5.33 -16.25
CA SER A 156 12.50 5.59 -15.38
C SER A 156 12.16 5.13 -13.97
N PHE A 157 12.61 3.93 -13.61
CA PHE A 157 12.66 3.51 -12.22
C PHE A 157 13.84 4.21 -11.55
N ASP A 158 13.56 5.11 -10.61
CA ASP A 158 14.54 5.54 -9.62
C ASP A 158 14.86 4.34 -8.73
N ALA A 159 15.89 3.59 -9.13
CA ALA A 159 16.47 2.50 -8.37
C ALA A 159 17.26 3.09 -7.19
N GLY A 160 16.52 3.59 -6.20
CA GLY A 160 17.07 4.34 -5.06
C GLY A 160 16.53 3.95 -3.68
N GLN A 161 15.66 2.95 -3.56
CA GLN A 161 15.26 2.40 -2.25
C GLN A 161 15.47 0.90 -2.18
N VAL A 162 16.71 0.54 -1.87
CA VAL A 162 17.04 -0.77 -1.32
C VAL A 162 16.56 -0.79 0.13
N LEU A 163 16.01 -1.94 0.53
CA LEU A 163 15.54 -2.32 1.87
C LEU A 163 14.18 -1.75 2.27
N GLY A 164 13.15 -2.20 1.55
CA GLY A 164 11.97 -2.71 2.25
C GLY A 164 12.43 -3.74 3.29
N LEU A 165 12.73 -3.27 4.51
CA LEU A 165 12.47 -4.04 5.70
C LEU A 165 11.12 -4.68 5.47
N ALA A 166 11.06 -6.02 5.49
CA ALA A 166 9.81 -6.71 5.39
C ALA A 166 8.85 -6.00 6.35
N SER A 167 7.79 -5.40 5.80
CA SER A 167 6.66 -4.92 6.59
C SER A 167 5.95 -6.16 7.11
N THR A 168 6.65 -6.90 7.98
CA THR A 168 6.08 -7.99 8.73
C THR A 168 5.10 -7.33 9.67
N GLY A 169 3.84 -7.78 9.58
CA GLY A 169 2.75 -7.23 10.38
C GLY A 169 3.08 -7.20 11.87
N ASN A 170 2.40 -6.28 12.56
CA ASN A 170 2.42 -6.04 14.00
C ASN A 170 3.81 -6.19 14.66
N LEU A 171 4.48 -5.07 14.89
CA LEU A 171 5.78 -4.98 15.58
C LEU A 171 5.81 -5.76 16.91
N GLN A 172 4.67 -5.85 17.60
CA GLN A 172 4.52 -6.59 18.84
C GLN A 172 4.67 -8.10 18.63
N SER A 173 4.16 -8.65 17.52
CA SER A 173 4.30 -10.06 17.16
C SER A 173 5.76 -10.42 16.87
N ILE A 174 6.47 -9.55 16.14
CA ILE A 174 7.90 -9.75 15.82
C ILE A 174 8.75 -9.75 17.08
N LEU A 175 8.55 -8.76 17.96
CA LEU A 175 9.26 -8.69 19.24
C LEU A 175 8.94 -9.87 20.15
N SER A 176 7.70 -10.37 20.13
CA SER A 176 7.31 -11.55 20.91
C SER A 176 7.99 -12.84 20.42
N LEU A 177 8.10 -13.04 19.10
CA LEU A 177 8.80 -14.19 18.51
C LEU A 177 10.31 -14.11 18.75
N PHE A 178 10.88 -12.91 18.66
CA PHE A 178 12.29 -12.67 18.92
C PHE A 178 12.65 -12.98 20.38
N THR A 179 11.87 -12.47 21.34
CA THR A 179 12.09 -12.72 22.77
C THR A 179 11.92 -14.20 23.11
N LEU A 180 10.96 -14.91 22.51
CA LEU A 180 10.80 -16.36 22.66
C LEU A 180 12.01 -17.14 22.11
N GLY A 181 12.55 -16.71 20.97
CA GLY A 181 13.76 -17.29 20.38
C GLY A 181 14.99 -17.12 21.26
N VAL A 182 15.22 -15.92 21.78
CA VAL A 182 16.32 -15.63 22.72
C VAL A 182 16.19 -16.46 24.01
N LEU A 183 14.99 -16.54 24.57
CA LEU A 183 14.73 -17.32 25.78
C LEU A 183 15.04 -18.81 25.59
N SER A 184 14.63 -19.36 24.44
CA SER A 184 14.88 -20.75 24.05
C SER A 184 16.37 -21.04 23.87
N PHE A 185 17.11 -20.09 23.28
CA PHE A 185 18.55 -20.20 23.09
C PHE A 185 19.33 -20.16 24.43
N VAL A 186 18.93 -19.30 25.36
CA VAL A 186 19.54 -19.21 26.70
C VAL A 186 19.27 -20.48 27.53
N LEU A 187 18.04 -21.01 27.47
CA LEU A 187 17.70 -22.26 28.14
C LEU A 187 18.46 -23.46 27.55
N GLY A 188 18.61 -23.53 26.22
CA GLY A 188 19.41 -24.55 25.54
C GLY A 188 20.89 -24.50 25.95
N SER A 189 21.45 -23.29 26.05
CA SER A 189 22.84 -23.07 26.47
C SER A 189 23.11 -23.53 27.91
N LYS A 190 22.15 -23.36 28.83
CA LYS A 190 22.27 -23.83 30.22
C LYS A 190 22.02 -25.33 30.41
N LEU A 191 21.42 -26.00 29.42
CA LEU A 191 21.21 -27.45 29.42
C LEU A 191 22.37 -28.22 28.77
N SER A 192 23.22 -27.53 27.99
CA SER A 192 24.44 -28.09 27.44
C SER A 192 25.50 -28.27 28.53
N LYS A 193 25.48 -29.42 29.22
CA LYS A 193 26.62 -29.83 30.05
C LYS A 193 27.70 -30.43 29.14
N PRO A 194 28.97 -29.98 29.23
CA PRO A 194 30.05 -30.64 28.52
C PRO A 194 30.19 -32.08 29.01
N LYS A 195 30.16 -33.02 28.07
CA LYS A 195 30.38 -34.45 28.33
C LYS A 195 31.83 -34.62 28.81
N LYS A 196 32.06 -34.73 30.12
CA LYS A 196 33.39 -35.07 30.66
C LYS A 196 33.79 -36.44 30.09
N ARG A 197 34.76 -36.41 29.19
CA ARG A 197 35.35 -37.59 28.56
C ARG A 197 36.24 -38.25 29.62
N ASN A 198 35.72 -39.26 30.32
CA ASN A 198 36.50 -40.03 31.29
C ASN A 198 37.65 -40.74 30.55
N ALA A 199 38.87 -40.25 30.73
CA ALA A 199 40.08 -40.93 30.31
C ALA A 199 40.25 -42.17 31.18
N LYS A 200 40.03 -43.34 30.58
CA LYS A 200 40.26 -44.65 31.19
C LYS A 200 41.78 -44.84 31.30
N LYS A 201 42.34 -44.74 32.51
CA LYS A 201 43.74 -45.06 32.78
C LYS A 201 43.92 -46.58 32.63
N SER A 202 44.66 -46.99 31.60
CA SER A 202 45.15 -48.36 31.42
C SER A 202 46.16 -48.71 32.52
N ARG A 203 46.18 -50.00 32.86
CA ARG A 203 46.96 -50.70 33.90
C ARG A 203 48.36 -50.17 34.14
#